data_AF-A0A4V2XRD8-F1
#
_entry.id   AF-A0A4V2XRD8-F1
#
_cell.length_a   1.000
_cell.length_b   1.000
_cell.length_c   1.000
_cell.angle_alpha   90.00
_cell.angle_beta   90.00
_cell.angle_gamma   90.00
#
_symmetry.space_group_name_H-M   'P 1'
#
loop_
_entity.id
_entity.type
_entity.pdbx_description
1 polymer ?
#
loop_
_entity_poly.entity_id
_entity_poly.type
_entity_poly.pdbx_seq_one_letter_code
_entity_poly.pdbx_strand_id
1 'polypeptide(L)'
;MPVEVRINGAQWQRALRRRGGPGDRYVRQVAARAAIVASGLAPGSAGRQITVEDAPNRRGAAVDVVSNHPASVFLIRGTRPHLIRPRRRRALRFEAGGRQVFAKLVRHPGTKGFNYLLEALRRVL
;
A
#
# COMPACT_ATOMS: atom_id res chain seq x y z
N MET A 1 -8.70 -30.23 -45.93
CA MET A 1 -7.69 -30.70 -44.96
C MET A 1 -7.82 -29.85 -43.71
N PRO A 2 -7.93 -30.42 -42.49
CA PRO A 2 -7.99 -29.62 -41.27
C PRO A 2 -6.59 -29.11 -40.89
N VAL A 3 -6.54 -27.86 -40.41
CA VAL A 3 -5.34 -27.26 -39.82
C VAL A 3 -5.57 -27.20 -38.31
N GLU A 4 -4.71 -27.86 -37.53
CA GLU A 4 -4.76 -27.86 -36.06
C GLU A 4 -3.66 -26.97 -35.49
N VAL A 5 -4.00 -26.19 -34.46
CA VAL A 5 -3.02 -25.49 -33.61
C VAL A 5 -3.18 -26.02 -32.18
N ARG A 6 -2.08 -26.55 -31.61
CA ARG A 6 -2.07 -27.09 -30.25
C ARG A 6 -1.43 -26.10 -29.27
N ILE A 7 -2.17 -25.71 -28.25
CA ILE A 7 -1.66 -24.87 -27.16
C ILE A 7 -1.08 -25.76 -26.06
N ASN A 8 0.23 -25.65 -25.81
CA ASN A 8 0.93 -26.43 -24.80
C ASN A 8 1.00 -25.67 -23.46
N GLY A 9 0.36 -26.19 -22.41
CA GLY A 9 0.32 -25.57 -21.09
C GLY A 9 1.71 -25.35 -20.45
N ALA A 10 2.66 -26.27 -20.64
CA ALA A 10 3.99 -26.16 -20.06
C ALA A 10 4.86 -25.10 -20.76
N GLN A 11 4.67 -24.91 -22.07
CA GLN A 11 5.29 -23.80 -22.80
C GLN A 11 4.66 -22.46 -22.41
N TRP A 12 3.33 -22.43 -22.23
CA TRP A 12 2.60 -21.25 -21.79
C TRP A 12 3.00 -20.78 -20.39
N GLN A 13 3.07 -21.69 -19.42
CA GLN A 13 3.53 -21.37 -18.06
C GLN A 13 4.95 -20.81 -18.02
N ARG A 14 5.85 -21.33 -18.87
CA ARG A 14 7.21 -20.79 -19.03
C ARG A 14 7.19 -19.37 -19.61
N ALA A 15 6.34 -19.11 -20.60
CA ALA A 15 6.19 -17.78 -21.19
C ALA A 15 5.66 -16.76 -20.17
N LEU A 16 4.68 -17.15 -19.34
CA LEU A 16 4.10 -16.28 -18.30
C LEU A 16 5.11 -15.92 -17.20
N ARG A 17 5.99 -16.85 -16.83
CA ARG A 17 7.00 -16.64 -15.77
C ARG A 17 8.22 -15.83 -16.24
N ARG A 18 8.40 -15.63 -17.54
CA ARG A 18 9.53 -14.91 -18.09
C ARG A 18 9.43 -13.41 -17.76
N ARG A 19 10.52 -12.82 -17.25
CA ARG A 19 10.63 -11.35 -17.05
C ARG A 19 10.45 -10.64 -18.39
N GLY A 20 9.67 -9.56 -18.43
CA GLY A 20 9.26 -8.88 -19.67
C GLY A 20 8.27 -9.66 -20.55
N GLY A 21 7.87 -10.88 -20.15
CA GLY A 21 6.88 -11.69 -20.84
C GLY A 21 5.44 -11.20 -20.61
N PRO A 22 4.44 -11.87 -21.20
CA PRO A 22 3.02 -11.51 -21.05
C PRO A 22 2.56 -11.46 -19.59
N GLY A 23 2.99 -12.41 -18.75
CA GLY A 23 2.64 -12.43 -17.33
C GLY A 23 3.24 -11.27 -16.54
N ASP A 24 4.51 -10.93 -16.80
CA ASP A 24 5.18 -9.78 -16.15
C ASP A 24 4.51 -8.46 -16.49
N ARG A 25 4.13 -8.25 -17.76
CA ARG A 25 3.39 -7.05 -18.19
C ARG A 25 2.03 -6.96 -17.52
N TYR A 26 1.30 -8.07 -17.44
CA TYR A 26 0.01 -8.12 -16.76
C TYR A 26 0.13 -7.79 -15.27
N VAL A 27 1.07 -8.43 -14.57
CA VAL A 27 1.34 -8.19 -13.14
C VAL A 27 1.72 -6.72 -12.89
N ARG A 28 2.57 -6.12 -13.73
CA ARG A 28 2.91 -4.69 -13.67
C ARG A 28 1.70 -3.78 -13.87
N GLN A 29 0.81 -4.13 -14.80
CA GLN A 29 -0.42 -3.37 -15.04
C GLN A 29 -1.35 -3.42 -13.83
N VAL A 30 -1.53 -4.60 -13.23
CA VAL A 30 -2.31 -4.78 -12.00
C VAL A 30 -1.69 -3.98 -10.86
N ALA A 31 -0.38 -4.04 -10.68
CA ALA A 31 0.31 -3.30 -9.64
C ALA A 31 0.22 -1.77 -9.81
N ALA A 32 0.35 -1.26 -11.04
CA ALA A 32 0.18 0.16 -11.33
C ALA A 32 -1.24 0.64 -10.99
N ARG A 33 -2.26 -0.14 -11.36
CA ARG A 33 -3.65 0.15 -11.00
C ARG A 33 -3.86 0.10 -9.48
N ALA A 34 -3.34 -0.93 -8.82
CA ALA A 34 -3.42 -1.06 -7.37
C ALA A 34 -2.74 0.10 -6.65
N ALA A 35 -1.60 0.59 -7.15
CA ALA A 35 -0.94 1.78 -6.61
C ALA A 35 -1.82 3.03 -6.73
N ILE A 36 -2.47 3.26 -7.89
CA ILE A 36 -3.38 4.39 -8.09
C ILE A 36 -4.56 4.32 -7.10
N VAL A 37 -5.20 3.16 -6.98
CA VAL A 37 -6.32 2.98 -6.04
C VAL A 37 -5.84 3.15 -4.59
N ALA A 38 -4.69 2.59 -4.24
CA ALA A 38 -4.11 2.74 -2.92
C ALA A 38 -3.82 4.21 -2.59
N SER A 39 -3.36 5.00 -3.56
CA SER A 39 -3.07 6.43 -3.38
C SER A 39 -4.32 7.23 -3.06
N GLY A 40 -5.46 6.86 -3.63
CA GLY A 40 -6.76 7.45 -3.30
C GLY A 40 -7.34 6.99 -1.97
N LEU A 41 -7.05 5.76 -1.54
CA LEU A 41 -7.52 5.20 -0.28
C LEU A 41 -6.69 5.61 0.94
N ALA A 42 -5.42 5.92 0.75
CA ALA A 42 -4.50 6.19 1.84
C ALA A 42 -4.83 7.54 2.52
N PRO A 43 -4.86 7.60 3.87
CA PRO A 43 -5.23 8.81 4.59
C PRO A 43 -4.11 9.86 4.59
N GLY A 44 -4.51 11.13 4.49
CA GLY A 44 -3.60 12.27 4.57
C GLY A 44 -2.52 12.23 3.48
N SER A 45 -1.28 12.53 3.86
CA SER A 45 -0.14 12.55 2.92
C SER A 45 0.37 11.17 2.51
N ALA A 46 -0.12 10.08 3.11
CA ALA A 46 0.41 8.73 2.84
C ALA A 46 0.20 8.30 1.38
N GLY A 47 -0.87 8.76 0.74
CA GLY A 47 -1.16 8.46 -0.67
C GLY A 47 -0.13 9.04 -1.65
N ARG A 48 0.64 10.06 -1.25
CA ARG A 48 1.70 10.64 -2.09
C ARG A 48 2.99 9.80 -2.13
N GLN A 49 3.10 8.80 -1.27
CA GLN A 49 4.31 7.99 -1.10
C GLN A 49 4.01 6.51 -1.36
N ILE A 50 3.23 6.23 -2.39
CA ILE A 50 2.96 4.88 -2.88
C ILE A 50 3.71 4.68 -4.19
N THR A 51 4.53 3.63 -4.22
CA THR A 51 5.42 3.30 -5.34
C THR A 51 5.18 1.86 -5.80
N VAL A 52 5.52 1.60 -7.07
CA VAL A 52 5.63 0.24 -7.60
C VAL A 52 7.11 -0.03 -7.81
N GLU A 53 7.60 -1.09 -7.19
CA GLU A 53 9.02 -1.44 -7.16
C GLU A 53 9.22 -2.86 -7.71
N ASP A 54 10.35 -3.08 -8.37
CA ASP A 54 10.74 -4.43 -8.79
C ASP A 54 11.04 -5.28 -7.54
N ALA A 55 10.38 -6.44 -7.43
CA ALA A 55 10.54 -7.28 -6.26
C ALA A 55 11.99 -7.84 -6.20
N PRO A 56 12.77 -7.53 -5.16
CA PRO A 56 14.14 -8.02 -5.06
C PRO A 56 14.16 -9.55 -4.94
N ASN A 57 15.12 -10.18 -5.63
CA ASN A 57 15.40 -11.62 -5.55
C ASN A 57 14.27 -12.59 -5.97
N ARG A 58 13.20 -12.12 -6.63
CA ARG A 58 12.15 -13.02 -7.16
C ARG A 58 12.43 -13.41 -8.60
N ARG A 59 12.63 -14.71 -8.85
CA ARG A 59 12.65 -15.29 -10.20
C ARG A 59 11.22 -15.29 -10.76
N GLY A 60 10.85 -14.27 -11.53
CA GLY A 60 9.61 -14.25 -12.31
C GLY A 60 8.92 -12.89 -12.38
N ALA A 61 7.67 -12.93 -12.85
CA ALA A 61 6.75 -11.80 -12.92
C ALA A 61 6.26 -11.39 -11.51
N ALA A 62 7.06 -10.62 -10.79
CA ALA A 62 6.71 -10.13 -9.46
C ALA A 62 7.14 -8.66 -9.29
N VAL A 63 6.22 -7.85 -8.78
CA VAL A 63 6.44 -6.46 -8.42
C VAL A 63 5.75 -6.18 -7.09
N ASP A 64 6.30 -5.27 -6.32
CA ASP A 64 5.78 -4.89 -5.01
C ASP A 64 5.11 -3.51 -5.10
N VAL A 65 3.96 -3.36 -4.44
CA VAL A 65 3.32 -2.06 -4.22
C VAL A 65 3.68 -1.62 -2.81
N VAL A 66 4.46 -0.56 -2.70
CA VAL A 66 5.13 -0.14 -1.46
C VAL A 66 4.56 1.19 -0.98
N SER A 67 4.40 1.34 0.34
CA SER A 67 4.07 2.63 0.96
C SER A 67 5.24 3.10 1.81
N ASN A 68 5.94 4.12 1.31
CA ASN A 68 7.17 4.65 1.91
C ASN A 68 6.92 5.70 3.00
N HIS A 69 5.65 6.01 3.31
CA HIS A 69 5.32 6.97 4.35
C HIS A 69 5.70 6.43 5.73
N PRO A 70 6.38 7.22 6.59
CA PRO A 70 6.85 6.73 7.90
C PRO A 70 5.71 6.30 8.83
N ALA A 71 4.50 6.82 8.61
CA ALA A 71 3.32 6.42 9.37
C ALA A 71 2.61 5.16 8.84
N SER A 72 2.99 4.60 7.69
CA SER A 72 2.24 3.53 7.02
C SER A 72 2.00 2.30 7.89
N VAL A 73 2.99 1.91 8.71
CA VAL A 73 2.83 0.79 9.64
C VAL A 73 1.69 1.04 10.63
N PHE A 74 1.59 2.26 11.17
CA PHE A 74 0.53 2.63 12.11
C PHE A 74 -0.83 2.81 11.44
N LEU A 75 -0.86 3.27 10.18
CA LEU A 75 -2.09 3.39 9.39
C LEU A 75 -2.66 2.02 9.05
N ILE A 76 -1.81 1.08 8.63
CA ILE A 76 -2.22 -0.26 8.22
C ILE A 76 -2.57 -1.13 9.43
N ARG A 77 -1.75 -1.12 10.48
CA ARG A 77 -1.93 -2.00 11.65
C ARG A 77 -2.75 -1.36 12.76
N GLY A 78 -2.93 -0.05 12.74
CA GLY A 78 -3.51 0.70 13.84
C GLY A 78 -2.53 0.93 14.99
N THR A 79 -3.03 1.56 16.04
CA THR A 79 -2.29 1.82 17.29
C THR A 79 -3.13 1.40 18.48
N ARG A 80 -2.49 0.88 19.53
CA ARG A 80 -3.14 0.61 20.82
C ARG A 80 -3.46 1.92 21.56
N PRO A 81 -4.37 1.91 22.54
CA PRO A 81 -4.52 3.03 23.47
C PRO A 81 -3.17 3.46 24.05
N HIS A 82 -2.88 4.76 24.03
CA HIS A 82 -1.60 5.29 24.49
C HIS A 82 -1.69 6.75 24.92
N LEU A 83 -0.70 7.18 25.68
CA LEU A 83 -0.55 8.57 26.10
C LEU A 83 0.27 9.35 25.06
N ILE A 84 -0.23 10.51 24.65
CA ILE A 84 0.53 11.47 23.85
C ILE A 84 0.97 12.59 24.79
N ARG A 85 2.29 12.83 24.82
CA ARG A 85 2.93 13.85 25.65
C ARG A 85 3.91 14.67 24.82
N PRO A 86 4.08 15.96 25.12
CA PRO A 86 5.05 16.79 24.43
C PRO A 86 6.47 16.30 24.77
N ARG A 87 7.34 16.19 23.76
CA ARG A 87 8.72 15.69 23.95
C ARG A 87 9.70 16.79 24.37
N ARG A 88 9.60 17.98 23.77
CA ARG A 88 10.53 19.12 23.95
C ARG A 88 9.83 20.42 24.35
N ARG A 89 8.50 20.42 24.43
CA ARG A 89 7.66 21.60 24.71
C ARG A 89 6.87 21.38 25.99
N ARG A 90 6.30 22.46 26.53
CA ARG A 90 5.55 22.44 27.81
C ARG A 90 4.12 21.90 27.66
N ALA A 91 3.52 22.01 26.47
CA ALA A 91 2.18 21.53 26.17
C ALA A 91 2.04 21.18 24.68
N LEU A 92 1.04 20.36 24.37
CA LEU A 92 0.49 20.15 23.03
C LEU A 92 -0.50 21.28 22.71
N ARG A 93 -0.56 21.71 21.45
CA ARG A 93 -1.53 22.71 20.96
C ARG A 93 -2.49 22.05 19.99
N PHE A 94 -3.76 22.37 20.13
CA PHE A 94 -4.85 21.95 19.24
C PHE A 94 -5.68 23.15 18.83
N GLU A 95 -6.38 23.04 17.71
CA GLU A 95 -7.45 23.95 17.33
C GLU A 95 -8.77 23.18 17.39
N ALA A 96 -9.70 23.66 18.22
CA ALA A 96 -11.00 23.02 18.45
C ALA A 96 -12.08 24.10 18.55
N GLY A 97 -13.10 24.00 17.69
CA GLY A 97 -14.18 24.99 17.64
C GLY A 97 -13.70 26.43 17.42
N GLY A 98 -12.67 26.64 16.59
CA GLY A 98 -12.09 27.95 16.31
C GLY A 98 -11.23 28.55 17.44
N ARG A 99 -11.00 27.81 18.53
CA ARG A 99 -10.15 28.23 19.65
C ARG A 99 -8.89 27.38 19.75
N GLN A 100 -7.81 27.98 20.24
CA GLN A 100 -6.60 27.25 20.59
C GLN A 100 -6.76 26.60 21.96
N VAL A 101 -6.54 25.29 22.03
CA VAL A 101 -6.61 24.50 23.27
C VAL A 101 -5.24 23.88 23.53
N PHE A 102 -4.80 23.92 24.78
CA PHE A 102 -3.52 23.36 25.19
C PHE A 102 -3.71 22.20 26.17
N ALA A 103 -2.94 21.13 25.99
CA ALA A 103 -2.97 19.98 26.89
C ALA A 103 -1.56 19.51 27.23
N LYS A 104 -1.31 19.20 28.51
CA LYS A 104 -0.06 18.57 28.94
C LYS A 104 0.01 17.09 28.53
N LEU A 105 -1.15 16.46 28.36
CA LEU A 105 -1.30 15.04 28.10
C LEU A 105 -2.59 14.79 27.32
N VAL A 106 -2.56 13.85 26.36
CA VAL A 106 -3.75 13.30 25.72
C VAL A 106 -3.80 11.79 25.96
N ARG A 107 -4.94 11.29 26.43
CA ARG A 107 -5.23 9.85 26.51
C ARG A 107 -5.83 9.42 25.17
N HIS A 108 -5.00 8.95 24.25
CA HIS A 108 -5.45 8.52 22.94
C HIS A 108 -6.04 7.10 23.01
N PRO A 109 -7.26 6.86 22.52
CA PRO A 109 -7.89 5.52 22.57
C PRO A 109 -7.21 4.50 21.64
N GLY A 110 -6.29 4.97 20.79
CA GLY A 110 -5.69 4.19 19.71
C GLY A 110 -6.39 4.46 18.39
N THR A 111 -5.92 3.81 17.34
CA THR A 111 -6.50 3.91 16.00
C THR A 111 -6.76 2.52 15.45
N LYS A 112 -7.92 2.34 14.81
CA LYS A 112 -8.19 1.12 14.06
C LYS A 112 -7.39 1.16 12.76
N GLY A 113 -6.64 0.10 12.49
CA GLY A 113 -5.87 -0.02 11.25
C GLY A 113 -6.76 -0.18 10.02
N PHE A 114 -6.30 0.34 8.89
CA PHE A 114 -6.89 0.16 7.58
C PHE A 114 -5.81 -0.19 6.55
N ASN A 115 -5.83 -1.43 6.06
CA ASN A 115 -4.84 -1.89 5.08
C ASN A 115 -5.24 -1.47 3.65
N TYR A 116 -4.99 -0.20 3.33
CA TYR A 116 -5.31 0.38 2.02
C TYR A 116 -4.55 -0.27 0.85
N LEU A 117 -3.37 -0.88 1.08
CA LEU A 117 -2.63 -1.60 0.04
C LEU A 117 -3.35 -2.90 -0.35
N LEU A 118 -3.77 -3.69 0.64
CA LEU A 118 -4.50 -4.93 0.41
C LEU A 118 -5.89 -4.66 -0.17
N GLU A 119 -6.56 -3.64 0.36
CA GLU A 119 -7.86 -3.20 -0.15
C GLU A 119 -7.78 -2.75 -1.61
N ALA A 120 -6.75 -1.97 -1.98
CA ALA A 120 -6.55 -1.57 -3.36
C ALA A 120 -6.30 -2.76 -4.30
N LEU A 121 -5.50 -3.74 -3.87
CA LEU A 121 -5.27 -4.95 -4.65
C LEU A 121 -6.58 -5.72 -4.90
N ARG A 122 -7.43 -5.87 -3.88
CA ARG A 122 -8.73 -6.54 -3.99
C ARG A 122 -9.69 -5.86 -4.97
N ARG A 123 -9.57 -4.56 -5.19
CA ARG A 123 -10.43 -3.81 -6.11
C ARG A 123 -9.99 -3.91 -7.58
N VAL A 124 -8.75 -4.33 -7.81
CA VAL A 124 -8.14 -4.35 -9.15
C VAL A 124 -8.07 -5.75 -9.74
N LEU A 125 -8.04 -6.77 -8.87
CA LEU A 125 -8.26 -8.16 -9.24
C LEU A 125 -9.74 -8.42 -9.53
#